data_AF-A0A2R6CAD6-F1
#
_entry.id   AF-A0A2R6CAD6-F1
#
_cell.length_a   1.000
_cell.length_b   1.000
_cell.length_c   1.000
_cell.angle_alpha   90.00
_cell.angle_beta   90.00
_cell.angle_gamma   90.00
#
_symmetry.space_group_name_H-M   'P 1'
#
loop_
_entity.id
_entity.type
_entity.pdbx_description
1 polymer ?
#
loop_
_entity_poly.entity_id
_entity_poly.type
_entity_poly.pdbx_seq_one_letter_code
_entity_poly.pdbx_strand_id
1 'polypeptide(L)'
;MRVRAYRFRAYCSNTTARVLKTQLEAACKLYNTLLHAEQEEYEKNKRTMSKNELRQLALDLRKKNPVFQVLHSQVAQQVADRFYQARQRFLDGLANKPKKKKPHKFLSLVYPQSGWRLSDI
;
A
#
# COMPACT_ATOMS: atom_id res chain seq x y z
N MET A 1 -5.26 25.90 16.66
CA MET A 1 -5.45 25.97 15.19
C MET A 1 -6.58 25.04 14.78
N ARG A 2 -7.60 25.53 14.07
CA ARG A 2 -8.71 24.71 13.56
C ARG A 2 -8.33 24.22 12.16
N VAL A 3 -8.00 22.93 12.02
CA VAL A 3 -7.66 22.34 10.71
C VAL A 3 -8.93 22.25 9.87
N ARG A 4 -8.95 22.88 8.69
CA ARG A 4 -10.04 22.75 7.72
C ARG A 4 -9.78 21.55 6.83
N ALA A 5 -10.70 20.60 6.82
CA ALA A 5 -10.69 19.49 5.88
C ALA A 5 -11.46 19.90 4.61
N TYR A 6 -10.79 19.90 3.46
CA TYR A 6 -11.41 20.18 2.17
C TYR A 6 -11.69 18.86 1.43
N ARG A 7 -12.87 18.72 0.83
CA ARG A 7 -13.24 17.58 -0.01
C ARG A 7 -13.65 18.09 -1.38
N PHE A 8 -12.90 17.70 -2.40
CA PHE A 8 -13.20 18.02 -3.79
C PHE A 8 -13.62 16.75 -4.54
N ARG A 9 -14.53 16.90 -5.51
CA ARG A 9 -14.83 15.83 -6.47
C ARG A 9 -14.08 16.14 -7.75
N ALA A 10 -13.03 15.36 -8.03
CA ALA A 10 -12.33 15.45 -9.31
C ALA A 10 -13.11 14.66 -10.37
N TYR A 11 -13.36 15.28 -11.51
CA TYR A 11 -13.85 14.60 -12.70
C TYR A 11 -12.63 14.21 -13.53
N CYS A 12 -12.39 12.92 -13.70
CA CYS A 12 -11.22 12.41 -14.40
C CYS A 12 -11.58 11.96 -15.82
N SER A 13 -10.65 12.10 -16.75
CA SER A 13 -10.73 11.47 -18.07
C SER A 13 -10.66 9.94 -17.95
N ASN A 14 -11.15 9.24 -18.98
CA ASN A 14 -11.09 7.77 -19.04
C ASN A 14 -9.64 7.24 -18.98
N THR A 15 -8.66 7.99 -19.48
CA THR A 15 -7.24 7.63 -19.43
C THR A 15 -6.70 7.72 -18.01
N THR A 16 -6.96 8.83 -17.30
CA THR A 16 -6.55 9.00 -15.90
C THR A 16 -7.19 7.96 -14.99
N ALA A 17 -8.48 7.62 -15.22
CA ALA A 17 -9.17 6.56 -14.49
C ALA A 17 -8.47 5.19 -14.65
N ARG A 18 -8.02 4.85 -15.86
CA ARG A 18 -7.27 3.61 -16.13
C ARG A 18 -5.93 3.59 -15.40
N VAL A 19 -5.17 4.69 -15.42
CA VAL A 19 -3.88 4.79 -14.71
C VAL A 19 -4.08 4.59 -13.20
N LEU A 20 -5.06 5.26 -12.60
CA LEU A 20 -5.39 5.10 -11.18
C LEU A 20 -5.80 3.67 -10.84
N LYS A 21 -6.59 3.02 -11.70
CA LYS A 21 -6.97 1.62 -11.54
C LYS A 21 -5.74 0.70 -11.54
N THR A 22 -4.83 0.88 -12.49
CA THR A 22 -3.57 0.12 -12.56
C THR A 22 -2.72 0.32 -11.30
N GLN A 23 -2.63 1.55 -10.78
CA GLN A 23 -1.93 1.83 -9.54
C GLN A 23 -2.59 1.15 -8.33
N LEU A 24 -3.93 1.20 -8.21
CA LEU A 24 -4.65 0.50 -7.14
C LEU A 24 -4.45 -1.02 -7.20
N GLU A 25 -4.45 -1.59 -8.40
CA GLU A 25 -4.17 -3.02 -8.62
C GLU A 25 -2.74 -3.37 -8.22
N ALA A 26 -1.75 -2.56 -8.59
CA ALA A 26 -0.36 -2.75 -8.20
C ALA A 26 -0.17 -2.64 -6.67
N ALA A 27 -0.81 -1.67 -6.03
CA ALA A 27 -0.79 -1.50 -4.58
C ALA A 27 -1.43 -2.70 -3.85
N CYS A 28 -2.54 -3.23 -4.38
CA CYS A 28 -3.16 -4.45 -3.86
C CYS A 28 -2.25 -5.68 -4.01
N LYS A 29 -1.58 -5.83 -5.16
CA LYS A 29 -0.62 -6.90 -5.38
C LYS A 29 0.56 -6.79 -4.41
N LEU A 30 1.11 -5.60 -4.23
CA LEU A 30 2.21 -5.35 -3.29
C LEU A 30 1.82 -5.72 -1.85
N TYR A 31 0.63 -5.31 -1.40
CA TYR A 31 0.11 -5.71 -0.07
C TYR A 31 0.08 -7.23 0.08
N ASN A 32 -0.42 -7.94 -0.92
CA ASN A 32 -0.52 -9.40 -0.89
C ASN A 32 0.86 -10.06 -0.91
N THR A 33 1.82 -9.52 -1.66
CA THR A 33 3.21 -10.00 -1.66
C THR A 33 3.85 -9.84 -0.29
N LEU A 34 3.67 -8.70 0.38
CA LEU A 34 4.16 -8.50 1.75
C LEU A 34 3.52 -9.47 2.75
N LEU A 35 2.21 -9.72 2.61
CA LEU A 35 1.50 -10.71 3.42
C LEU A 35 2.09 -12.12 3.25
N HIS A 36 2.40 -12.53 2.02
CA HIS A 36 3.02 -13.83 1.74
C HIS A 36 4.45 -13.90 2.28
N ALA A 37 5.26 -12.86 2.06
CA ALA A 37 6.64 -12.81 2.57
C ALA A 37 6.68 -12.92 4.11
N GLU A 38 5.76 -12.25 4.81
CA GLU A 38 5.63 -12.37 6.27
C GLU A 38 5.26 -13.78 6.72
N GLN A 39 4.36 -14.46 6.00
CA GLN A 39 3.99 -15.84 6.29
C GLN A 39 5.18 -16.77 6.15
N GLU A 40 5.93 -16.67 5.05
CA GLU A 40 7.13 -17.47 4.83
C GLU A 40 8.21 -17.21 5.88
N GLU A 41 8.43 -15.94 6.24
CA GLU A 41 9.40 -15.55 7.27
C GLU A 41 9.03 -16.15 8.63
N TYR A 42 7.74 -16.10 8.99
CA TYR A 42 7.25 -16.67 10.24
C TYR A 42 7.33 -18.20 10.23
N GLU A 43 7.03 -18.85 9.11
CA GLU A 43 7.12 -20.31 9.00
C GLU A 43 8.55 -20.81 9.20
N LYS A 44 9.52 -20.13 8.58
CA LYS A 44 10.95 -20.49 8.62
C LYS A 44 11.65 -20.10 9.92
N ASN A 45 11.45 -18.85 10.37
CA ASN A 45 12.26 -18.25 11.42
C ASN A 45 11.47 -17.98 12.72
N LYS A 46 10.16 -18.27 12.74
CA LYS A 46 9.25 -18.01 13.88
C LYS A 46 9.26 -16.56 14.37
N ARG A 47 9.59 -15.63 13.47
CA ARG A 47 9.65 -14.18 13.74
C ARG A 47 8.74 -13.41 12.81
N THR A 48 8.35 -12.22 13.24
CA THR A 48 7.60 -11.24 12.43
C THR A 48 8.51 -10.10 11.99
N MET A 49 8.34 -9.59 10.77
CA MET A 49 9.15 -8.48 10.27
C MET A 49 8.84 -7.16 10.99
N SER A 50 9.84 -6.34 11.25
CA SER A 50 9.66 -4.98 11.72
C SER A 50 9.04 -4.08 10.65
N LYS A 51 8.54 -2.91 11.06
CA LYS A 51 8.00 -1.90 10.14
C LYS A 51 9.03 -1.47 9.10
N ASN A 52 10.29 -1.34 9.50
CA ASN A 52 11.37 -0.92 8.62
C ASN A 52 11.73 -2.01 7.60
N GLU A 53 11.78 -3.27 8.01
CA GLU A 53 11.98 -4.40 7.09
C GLU A 53 10.89 -4.46 6.03
N LEU A 54 9.62 -4.32 6.41
CA LEU A 54 8.50 -4.31 5.47
C LEU A 54 8.58 -3.15 4.47
N ARG A 55 9.00 -1.96 4.92
CA ARG A 55 9.21 -0.80 4.05
C ARG A 55 10.35 -1.04 3.07
N GLN A 56 11.48 -1.56 3.52
CA GLN A 56 12.62 -1.87 2.64
C GLN A 56 12.24 -2.94 1.62
N LEU A 57 11.58 -4.02 2.06
CA LEU A 57 11.08 -5.06 1.18
C LEU A 57 10.14 -4.49 0.11
N ALA A 58 9.23 -3.58 0.48
CA ALA A 58 8.34 -2.93 -0.47
C ALA A 58 9.10 -2.07 -1.51
N LEU A 59 10.15 -1.36 -1.09
CA LEU A 59 11.01 -0.58 -1.99
C LEU A 59 11.81 -1.49 -2.92
N ASP A 60 12.34 -2.60 -2.42
CA ASP A 60 13.13 -3.55 -3.21
C ASP A 60 12.27 -4.29 -4.23
N LEU A 61 11.07 -4.74 -3.82
CA LEU A 61 10.07 -5.28 -4.73
C LEU A 61 9.73 -4.27 -5.83
N ARG A 62 9.57 -3.00 -5.46
CA ARG A 62 9.32 -1.92 -6.44
C ARG A 62 10.44 -1.80 -7.46
N LYS A 63 11.70 -1.84 -7.03
CA LYS A 63 12.86 -1.75 -7.92
C LYS A 63 12.94 -2.95 -8.86
N LYS A 64 12.71 -4.16 -8.34
CA LYS A 64 12.90 -5.43 -9.06
C LYS A 64 11.76 -5.78 -10.03
N ASN A 65 10.53 -5.37 -9.74
CA ASN A 65 9.36 -5.80 -10.50
C ASN A 65 8.67 -4.63 -11.23
N PRO A 66 8.60 -4.65 -12.58
CA PRO A 66 7.92 -3.63 -13.37
C PRO A 66 6.47 -3.36 -12.96
N VAL A 67 5.74 -4.38 -12.48
CA VAL A 67 4.35 -4.24 -12.02
C VAL A 67 4.23 -3.24 -10.86
N PHE A 68 5.26 -3.16 -10.02
CA PHE A 68 5.26 -2.26 -8.87
C PHE A 68 5.88 -0.90 -9.17
N GLN A 69 6.65 -0.75 -10.26
CA GLN A 69 7.27 0.52 -10.65
C GLN A 69 6.26 1.62 -10.97
N VAL A 70 5.01 1.25 -11.32
CA VAL A 70 3.89 2.20 -11.49
C VAL A 70 3.55 2.96 -10.19
N LEU A 71 3.95 2.43 -9.03
CA LEU A 71 3.74 3.08 -7.74
C LEU A 71 4.85 4.08 -7.45
N HIS A 72 4.47 5.23 -6.91
CA HIS A 72 5.44 6.14 -6.31
C HIS A 72 6.08 5.49 -5.05
N SER A 73 7.32 5.89 -4.73
CA SER A 73 8.08 5.30 -3.62
C SER A 73 7.38 5.42 -2.27
N GLN A 74 6.79 6.58 -2.02
CA GLN A 74 6.04 6.85 -0.80
C GLN A 74 4.74 6.05 -0.72
N VAL A 75 4.10 5.79 -1.87
CA VAL A 75 2.88 4.96 -1.93
C VAL A 75 3.23 3.51 -1.56
N ALA A 76 4.35 2.98 -2.09
CA ALA A 76 4.82 1.63 -1.74
C ALA A 76 5.11 1.49 -0.24
N GLN A 77 5.76 2.48 0.37
CA GLN A 77 6.00 2.51 1.83
C GLN A 77 4.69 2.60 2.63
N GLN A 78 3.73 3.41 2.18
CA GLN A 78 2.40 3.50 2.79
C GLN A 78 1.62 2.18 2.71
N VAL A 79 1.75 1.42 1.61
CA VAL A 79 1.17 0.08 1.51
C VAL A 79 1.77 -0.85 2.57
N ALA A 80 3.08 -0.80 2.78
CA ALA A 80 3.76 -1.56 3.84
C ALA A 80 3.28 -1.14 5.23
N ASP A 81 3.14 0.16 5.49
CA ASP A 81 2.63 0.67 6.77
C ASP A 81 1.20 0.20 7.05
N ARG A 82 0.33 0.18 6.04
CA ARG A 82 -1.04 -0.35 6.16
C ARG A 82 -1.05 -1.83 6.52
N PHE A 83 -0.16 -2.62 5.90
CA PHE A 83 -0.02 -4.03 6.24
C PHE A 83 0.48 -4.22 7.68
N TYR A 84 1.53 -3.49 8.06
CA TYR A 84 2.08 -3.50 9.42
C TYR A 84 1.00 -3.17 10.46
N GLN A 85 0.21 -2.10 10.25
CA GLN A 85 -0.88 -1.73 11.14
C GLN A 85 -1.97 -2.80 11.21
N ALA A 86 -2.37 -3.38 10.08
CA ALA A 86 -3.37 -4.44 10.06
C ALA A 86 -2.89 -5.68 10.83
N ARG A 87 -1.61 -6.03 10.71
CA ARG A 87 -0.98 -7.11 11.47
C ARG A 87 -0.91 -6.78 12.95
N GLN A 88 -0.47 -5.57 13.31
CA GLN A 88 -0.36 -5.17 14.72
C GLN A 88 -1.71 -5.24 15.42
N ARG A 89 -2.78 -4.71 14.81
CA ARG A 89 -4.14 -4.80 15.38
C ARG A 89 -4.62 -6.25 15.56
N PHE A 90 -4.18 -7.17 14.71
CA PHE A 90 -4.45 -8.59 14.90
C PHE A 90 -3.68 -9.16 16.09
N LEU A 91 -2.41 -8.83 16.23
CA LEU A 91 -1.58 -9.24 17.39
C LEU A 91 -2.13 -8.66 18.71
N ASP A 92 -2.65 -7.45 18.68
CA ASP A 92 -3.29 -6.79 19.82
C ASP A 92 -4.70 -7.34 20.14
N GLY A 93 -5.22 -8.31 19.35
CA GLY A 93 -6.56 -8.88 19.52
C GLY A 93 -7.71 -7.95 19.10
N LEU A 94 -7.41 -6.80 18.49
CA LEU A 94 -8.37 -5.76 18.09
C LEU A 94 -9.02 -6.03 16.72
N ALA A 95 -8.42 -6.91 15.91
CA ALA A 95 -8.88 -7.19 14.56
C ALA A 95 -8.60 -8.64 14.14
N ASN A 96 -9.30 -9.10 13.11
CA ASN A 96 -9.05 -10.40 12.50
C ASN A 96 -7.71 -10.44 11.74
N LYS A 97 -7.14 -11.64 11.59
CA LYS A 97 -5.90 -11.88 10.84
C LYS A 97 -5.95 -11.22 9.45
N PRO A 98 -4.91 -10.49 9.02
CA PRO A 98 -4.82 -9.97 7.66
C PRO A 98 -4.95 -11.09 6.63
N LYS A 99 -5.84 -10.89 5.64
CA LYS A 99 -6.08 -11.83 4.54
C LYS A 99 -5.70 -11.20 3.20
N LYS A 100 -5.50 -12.06 2.19
CA LYS A 100 -5.31 -11.64 0.80
C LYS A 100 -6.43 -10.71 0.37
N LYS A 101 -6.06 -9.54 -0.14
CA LYS A 101 -6.99 -8.53 -0.65
C LYS A 101 -7.29 -8.79 -2.12
N LYS A 102 -8.56 -8.61 -2.50
CA LYS A 102 -8.98 -8.55 -3.90
C LYS A 102 -8.78 -7.11 -4.41
N PRO A 103 -8.45 -6.89 -5.70
CA PRO A 103 -8.20 -5.54 -6.23
C PRO A 103 -9.32 -4.53 -5.95
N HIS A 104 -10.58 -4.93 -6.12
CA HIS A 104 -11.75 -4.08 -5.84
C HIS A 104 -11.95 -3.73 -4.35
N LYS A 105 -11.18 -4.32 -3.42
CA LYS A 105 -11.19 -3.97 -1.99
C LYS A 105 -10.05 -3.02 -1.61
N PHE A 106 -9.13 -2.72 -2.52
CA PHE A 106 -8.06 -1.76 -2.30
C PHE A 106 -8.46 -0.42 -2.93
N LEU A 107 -9.03 0.47 -2.12
CA LEU A 107 -9.80 1.62 -2.63
C LEU A 107 -9.07 2.97 -2.55
N SER A 108 -7.83 3.01 -2.05
CA SER A 108 -7.14 4.28 -1.83
C SER A 108 -5.64 4.20 -2.02
N LEU A 109 -5.08 5.25 -2.61
CA LEU A 109 -3.66 5.56 -2.66
C LEU A 109 -3.40 6.75 -1.75
N VAL A 110 -2.28 6.74 -1.02
CA VAL A 110 -1.92 7.82 -0.09
C VAL A 110 -0.54 8.33 -0.47
N TYR A 111 -0.49 9.64 -0.74
CA TYR A 111 0.73 10.39 -1.05
C TYR A 111 1.01 11.32 0.14
N PRO A 112 1.88 10.90 1.08
CA PRO A 112 2.04 11.62 2.35
C PRO A 112 2.82 12.93 2.22
N GLN A 113 3.73 13.05 1.26
CA GLN A 113 4.56 14.25 1.10
C GLN A 113 4.74 14.68 -0.36
N SER A 114 4.88 13.75 -1.30
CA SER A 114 5.14 14.04 -2.70
C SER A 114 4.65 12.94 -3.64
N GLY A 115 4.71 13.20 -4.94
CA GLY A 115 4.37 12.23 -6.01
C GLY A 115 3.01 12.44 -6.66
N TRP A 116 2.25 13.46 -6.24
CA TRP A 116 1.02 13.87 -6.91
C TRP A 116 0.77 15.37 -6.70
N ARG A 117 0.39 16.10 -7.76
CA ARG A 117 -0.01 17.50 -7.69
C ARG A 117 -1.36 17.71 -8.37
N LEU A 118 -2.12 18.70 -7.92
CA LEU A 118 -3.43 19.03 -8.49
C LEU A 118 -3.33 19.49 -9.97
N SER A 119 -2.18 20.06 -10.34
CA SER A 119 -1.86 20.45 -11.72
C SER A 119 -1.67 19.29 -12.69
N ASP A 120 -1.58 18.05 -12.18
CA ASP A 120 -1.33 16.85 -13.00
C ASP A 120 -2.64 16.21 -13.53
N ILE A 121 -3.79 16.84 -13.25
CA ILE A 121 -5.15 16.43 -13.72
C ILE A 121 -5.58 17.34 -14.86
#